data_AF-A0A3P7EFP4-F1
#
_entry.id   AF-A0A3P7EFP4-F1
#
_cell.length_a   1.000
_cell.length_b   1.000
_cell.length_c   1.000
_cell.angle_alpha   90.00
_cell.angle_beta   90.00
_cell.angle_gamma   90.00
#
_symmetry.space_group_name_H-M   'P 1'
#
loop_
_entity.id
_entity.type
_entity.pdbx_description
1 polymer ?
#
loop_
_entity_poly.entity_id
_entity_poly.type
_entity_poly.pdbx_seq_one_letter_code
_entity_poly.pdbx_strand_id
1 'polypeptide(L)'
;MPLTERKLLFSTETDQTTQVAQTLVHSVRSLSELEWLVNIVPDWGPYMKPHIDYLHRKFQWIDEIATPRIEHFLLRVIKAVKNKSVTAR
;
A
#
# COMPACT_ATOMS: atom_id res chain seq x y z
N MET A 1 19.26 12.76 -12.67
CA MET A 1 18.11 12.93 -13.57
C MET A 1 17.58 14.37 -13.45
N PRO A 2 17.60 15.17 -14.53
CA PRO A 2 17.00 16.51 -14.56
C PRO A 2 15.50 16.49 -14.23
N LEU A 3 14.99 17.59 -13.66
CA LEU A 3 13.57 17.74 -13.32
C LEU A 3 12.66 17.50 -14.53
N THR A 4 13.10 17.92 -15.71
CA THR A 4 12.35 17.80 -16.97
C THR A 4 12.10 16.35 -17.36
N GLU A 5 13.10 15.48 -17.23
CA GLU A 5 12.94 14.06 -17.53
C GLU A 5 12.00 13.38 -16.53
N ARG A 6 12.07 13.76 -15.25
CA ARG A 6 11.11 13.28 -14.23
C ARG A 6 9.70 13.73 -14.58
N LYS A 7 9.52 15.01 -14.93
CA LYS A 7 8.23 15.52 -15.39
C LYS A 7 7.72 14.81 -16.63
N LEU A 8 8.59 14.44 -17.58
CA LEU A 8 8.18 13.74 -18.79
C LEU A 8 7.62 12.34 -18.51
N LEU A 9 8.25 11.57 -17.62
CA LEU A 9 7.73 10.25 -17.20
C LEU A 9 6.36 10.36 -16.51
N PHE A 10 6.08 11.47 -15.84
CA PHE A 10 4.84 11.73 -15.13
C PHE A 10 3.94 12.79 -15.82
N SER A 11 4.22 13.16 -17.06
CA SER A 11 3.52 14.27 -17.72
C SER A 11 2.14 13.76 -18.12
N THR A 12 1.13 14.06 -17.32
CA THR A 12 -0.25 13.56 -17.41
C THR A 12 -1.03 14.01 -18.65
N GLU A 13 -0.36 14.59 -19.65
CA GLU A 13 -0.98 15.10 -20.87
C GLU A 13 -1.25 13.99 -21.91
N THR A 14 -0.74 12.77 -21.70
CA THR A 14 -1.01 11.62 -22.58
C THR A 14 -1.61 10.43 -21.81
N ASP A 15 -2.45 9.64 -22.48
CA ASP A 15 -3.06 8.43 -21.91
C ASP A 15 -2.00 7.41 -21.41
N GLN A 16 -0.88 7.31 -22.14
CA GLN A 16 0.20 6.38 -21.83
C GLN A 16 0.99 6.76 -20.55
N THR A 17 1.34 8.03 -20.38
CA THR A 17 2.06 8.51 -19.18
C THR A 17 1.19 8.36 -17.93
N THR A 18 -0.12 8.57 -18.07
CA THR A 18 -1.11 8.34 -17.01
C THR A 18 -1.12 6.87 -16.57
N GLN A 19 -1.11 5.92 -17.51
CA GLN A 19 -1.07 4.49 -17.20
C GLN A 19 0.23 4.06 -16.50
N VAL A 20 1.38 4.62 -16.90
CA VAL A 20 2.67 4.35 -16.25
C VAL A 20 2.67 4.90 -14.83
N ALA A 21 2.24 6.15 -14.64
CA ALA A 21 2.13 6.77 -13.32
C ALA A 21 1.19 5.97 -12.40
N GLN A 22 0.05 5.51 -12.91
CA GLN A 22 -0.87 4.65 -12.19
C GLN A 22 -0.21 3.33 -11.79
N THR A 23 0.46 2.66 -12.72
CA THR A 23 1.17 1.40 -12.46
C THR A 23 2.21 1.56 -11.36
N LEU A 24 2.97 2.67 -11.39
CA LEU A 24 3.96 3.00 -10.37
C LEU A 24 3.32 3.23 -9.01
N VAL A 25 2.25 4.04 -8.92
CA VAL A 25 1.54 4.29 -7.65
C VAL A 25 0.96 3.00 -7.06
N HIS A 26 0.39 2.12 -7.88
CA HIS A 26 -0.16 0.83 -7.41
C HIS A 26 0.90 -0.24 -7.11
N SER A 27 2.17 0.00 -7.45
CA SER A 27 3.27 -0.94 -7.14
C SER A 27 3.74 -0.85 -5.68
N VAL A 28 3.38 0.23 -4.98
CA VAL A 28 3.66 0.47 -3.56
C VAL A 28 3.11 -0.65 -2.70
N ARG A 29 3.84 -1.02 -1.63
CA ARG A 29 3.53 -2.18 -0.77
C ARG A 29 3.19 -1.85 0.67
N SER A 30 3.43 -0.62 1.12
CA SER A 30 3.13 -0.17 2.47
C SER A 30 2.69 1.29 2.51
N LEU A 31 2.12 1.69 3.65
CA LEU A 31 1.80 3.10 3.89
C LEU A 31 3.06 3.98 3.84
N SER A 32 4.17 3.52 4.42
CA SER A 32 5.44 4.24 4.42
C SER A 32 6.02 4.46 3.02
N GLU A 33 5.94 3.45 2.15
CA GLU A 33 6.34 3.57 0.74
C GLU A 33 5.43 4.55 -0.01
N LEU A 34 4.13 4.56 0.29
CA LEU A 34 3.17 5.50 -0.31
C LEU A 34 3.49 6.94 0.09
N GLU A 35 3.70 7.20 1.38
CA GLU A 35 4.06 8.52 1.90
C GLU A 35 5.37 9.01 1.30
N TRP A 36 6.38 8.13 1.21
CA TRP A 36 7.64 8.43 0.55
C TRP A 36 7.42 8.83 -0.93
N LEU A 37 6.61 8.07 -1.66
CA LEU A 37 6.29 8.35 -3.06
C LEU A 37 5.58 9.70 -3.24
N VAL A 38 4.58 9.99 -2.39
CA VAL A 38 3.85 11.26 -2.37
C VAL A 38 4.78 12.44 -2.08
N ASN A 39 5.76 12.26 -1.19
CA ASN A 39 6.72 13.32 -0.85
C ASN A 39 7.73 13.61 -1.97
N ILE A 40 8.02 12.64 -2.85
CA ILE A 40 8.97 12.83 -3.96
C ILE A 40 8.37 13.59 -5.13
N VAL A 41 7.09 13.38 -5.39
CA VAL A 41 6.36 14.02 -6.49
C VAL A 41 5.35 14.99 -5.87
N PRO A 42 5.67 16.30 -5.83
CA PRO A 42 4.86 17.28 -5.09
C PRO A 42 3.48 17.52 -5.70
N ASP A 43 3.32 17.22 -6.99
CA ASP A 43 2.04 17.34 -7.69
C ASP A 43 1.81 16.11 -8.58
N TRP A 44 0.82 15.32 -8.21
CA TRP A 44 0.36 14.15 -8.95
C TRP A 44 -0.79 14.47 -9.91
N GLY A 45 -1.32 15.68 -9.85
CA GLY A 45 -2.51 16.08 -10.59
C GLY A 45 -3.81 15.47 -10.04
N PRO A 46 -4.96 16.00 -10.49
CA PRO A 46 -6.28 15.63 -9.98
C PRO A 46 -6.67 14.17 -10.29
N TYR A 47 -6.19 13.61 -11.39
CA TYR A 47 -6.50 12.24 -11.81
C TYR A 47 -5.89 11.18 -10.86
N MET A 48 -4.69 11.44 -10.35
CA MET A 48 -3.97 10.49 -9.50
C MET A 48 -4.39 10.54 -8.04
N LYS A 49 -4.96 11.67 -7.59
CA LYS A 49 -5.38 11.87 -6.19
C LYS A 49 -6.32 10.77 -5.67
N PRO A 50 -7.39 10.35 -6.39
CA PRO A 50 -8.21 9.23 -5.97
C PRO A 50 -7.47 7.90 -5.79
N HIS A 51 -6.44 7.63 -6.62
CA HIS A 51 -5.63 6.42 -6.49
C HIS A 51 -4.76 6.46 -5.23
N ILE A 52 -4.15 7.60 -4.95
CA ILE A 52 -3.34 7.81 -3.74
C ILE A 52 -4.23 7.70 -2.49
N ASP A 53 -5.38 8.37 -2.48
CA ASP A 53 -6.33 8.33 -1.36
C ASP A 53 -6.86 6.90 -1.12
N TYR A 54 -7.10 6.15 -2.21
CA TYR A 54 -7.49 4.74 -2.12
C TYR A 54 -6.39 3.89 -1.47
N LEU A 55 -5.14 4.03 -1.92
CA LEU A 55 -4.02 3.27 -1.38
C LEU A 55 -3.76 3.62 0.09
N HIS A 56 -3.89 4.89 0.47
CA HIS A 56 -3.77 5.32 1.87
C HIS A 56 -4.79 4.60 2.74
N ARG A 57 -6.08 4.62 2.36
CA ARG A 57 -7.14 3.90 3.09
C ARG A 57 -6.90 2.39 3.11
N LYS A 58 -6.43 1.82 1.99
CA LYS A 58 -6.15 0.39 1.87
C LYS A 58 -5.06 -0.03 2.86
N PHE A 59 -3.91 0.67 2.87
CA PHE A 59 -2.81 0.32 3.77
C PHE A 59 -3.18 0.57 5.22
N GLN A 60 -3.84 1.69 5.53
CA GLN A 60 -4.33 1.96 6.87
C GLN A 60 -5.28 0.84 7.36
N TRP A 61 -6.21 0.38 6.52
CA TRP A 61 -7.09 -0.75 6.87
C TRP A 61 -6.32 -2.06 7.07
N ILE A 62 -5.31 -2.32 6.24
CA ILE A 62 -4.46 -3.52 6.40
C ILE A 62 -3.76 -3.47 7.76
N ASP A 63 -3.12 -2.35 8.08
CA ASP A 63 -2.28 -2.20 9.27
C ASP A 63 -3.11 -2.13 10.56
N GLU A 64 -4.21 -1.38 10.56
CA GLU A 64 -5.02 -1.16 11.78
C GLU A 64 -6.04 -2.28 12.03
N ILE A 65 -6.52 -2.95 10.98
CA ILE A 65 -7.65 -3.88 11.08
C ILE A 65 -7.28 -5.29 10.65
N ALA A 66 -6.78 -5.47 9.43
CA ALA A 66 -6.59 -6.81 8.87
C ALA A 66 -5.49 -7.57 9.61
N THR A 67 -4.31 -6.96 9.75
CA THR A 67 -3.14 -7.58 10.37
C THR A 67 -3.42 -7.97 11.83
N PRO A 68 -3.90 -7.07 12.72
CA PRO A 68 -4.16 -7.43 14.12
C PRO A 68 -5.23 -8.52 14.27
N ARG A 69 -6.25 -8.52 13.41
CA ARG A 69 -7.29 -9.56 13.43
C ARG A 69 -6.74 -10.93 13.04
N ILE A 70 -5.90 -10.98 12.01
CA ILE A 70 -5.26 -12.22 11.56
C ILE A 70 -4.31 -12.73 12.65
N GLU A 71 -3.47 -11.86 13.22
CA GLU A 71 -2.57 -12.21 14.31
C GLU A 71 -3.31 -12.76 15.52
N HIS A 72 -4.39 -12.08 15.94
CA HIS A 72 -5.22 -12.54 17.04
C HIS A 72 -5.84 -13.92 16.78
N PHE A 73 -6.33 -14.15 15.55
CA PHE A 73 -6.86 -15.45 15.14
C PHE A 73 -5.77 -16.54 15.20
N LEU A 74 -4.60 -16.28 14.64
CA LEU A 74 -3.49 -17.23 14.63
C LEU A 74 -3.03 -17.58 16.04
N LEU A 75 -2.90 -16.59 16.94
CA LEU A 75 -2.56 -16.81 18.35
C LEU A 75 -3.59 -17.71 19.05
N ARG A 76 -4.88 -17.51 18.78
CA ARG A 76 -5.95 -18.37 19.30
C ARG A 76 -5.83 -19.81 18.80
N VAL A 77 -5.57 -20.00 17.50
CA VAL A 77 -5.40 -21.33 16.90
C VAL A 77 -4.20 -22.04 17.51
N ILE A 78 -3.05 -21.37 17.63
CA ILE A 78 -1.83 -21.92 18.22
C ILE A 78 -2.08 -22.34 19.68
N LYS A 79 -2.77 -21.51 20.46
CA LYS A 79 -3.11 -21.83 21.86
C LYS A 79 -4.03 -23.06 21.95
N ALA A 80 -5.02 -23.17 21.07
CA ALA A 80 -5.91 -24.33 21.02
C ALA A 80 -5.17 -25.63 20.69
N VAL A 81 -4.24 -25.59 19.72
CA VAL A 81 -3.40 -26.75 19.36
C VAL A 81 -2.51 -27.15 20.54
N LYS A 82 -1.87 -26.18 21.20
CA LYS A 82 -1.02 -26.44 22.37
C LYS A 82 -1.81 -27.09 23.52
N ASN A 83 -3.01 -26.59 23.81
CA ASN A 83 -3.84 -27.16 24.88
C ASN A 83 -4.26 -28.61 24.59
N LYS A 84 -4.62 -28.94 23.33
CA LYS A 84 -4.94 -30.32 22.94
C LYS A 84 -3.75 -31.27 23.10
N SER A 85 -2.53 -30.81 22.77
CA SER A 85 -1.32 -31.63 22.95
C SER A 85 -0.97 -31.92 24.42
N VAL A 86 -1.41 -31.06 25.35
CA VAL A 86 -1.20 -31.27 26.80
C VAL A 86 -2.25 -32.24 27.36
N THR A 87 -3.51 -32.16 26.93
CA THR A 87 -4.58 -33.07 27.41
C THR A 87 -4.48 -34.49 26.85
N ALA A 88 -3.80 -34.68 25.71
CA ALA A 88 -3.59 -36.00 25.13
C ALA A 88 -2.42 -36.79 25.79
N ARG A 89 -1.73 -36.21 26.78
CA ARG A 89 -0.70 -36.86 27.60
C ARG A 89 -1.24 -37.10 29.00
#